data_AF-A0AAD5LS56-F1
#
_entry.id   AF-A0AAD5LS56-F1
#
_cell.length_a   1.000
_cell.length_b   1.000
_cell.length_c   1.000
_cell.angle_alpha   90.00
_cell.angle_beta   90.00
_cell.angle_gamma   90.00
#
_symmetry.space_group_name_H-M   'P 1'
#
loop_
_entity.id
_entity.type
_entity.pdbx_description
1 polymer ?
#
loop_
_entity_poly.entity_id
_entity_poly.type
_entity_poly.pdbx_seq_one_letter_code
_entity_poly.pdbx_strand_id
1 'polypeptide(L)'
;MLRSPDNAEIETAASILRDQAAQVAVPLFNKNPPSFDVQGFDFFGQHNVLYACVDTTSKAAEHMAVLARAVHNAMEVAGFTIEQFRTPYTPHVTLWKSWKDKRCTDELNKGRRRGNLVQDELAEFLAEEYGSEPLHFGTEAPISVELLSMKEKDEYG
;
A
#
# COMPACT_ATOMS: atom_id res chain seq x y z
N MET A 1 8.47 -2.75 12.34
CA MET A 1 7.77 -3.85 13.04
C MET A 1 7.01 -3.23 14.21
N LEU A 2 5.69 -3.04 14.10
CA LEU A 2 4.88 -2.47 15.18
C LEU A 2 4.78 -3.52 16.30
N ARG A 3 5.15 -3.15 17.54
CA ARG A 3 4.88 -3.94 18.75
C ARG A 3 3.37 -4.18 18.84
N SER A 4 2.93 -5.33 19.38
CA SER A 4 1.50 -5.53 19.66
C SER A 4 1.06 -4.41 20.61
N PRO A 5 0.29 -3.42 20.14
CA PRO A 5 0.02 -2.25 20.94
C PRO A 5 -0.85 -2.63 22.12
N ASP A 6 -0.61 -2.05 23.28
CA ASP A 6 -1.58 -2.17 24.37
C ASP A 6 -2.87 -1.41 24.01
N ASN A 7 -3.97 -1.69 24.72
CA ASN A 7 -5.26 -1.08 24.39
C ASN A 7 -5.22 0.47 24.45
N ALA A 8 -4.36 1.05 25.30
CA ALA A 8 -4.21 2.50 25.40
C ALA A 8 -3.48 3.09 24.18
N GLU A 9 -2.48 2.38 23.65
CA GLU A 9 -1.80 2.71 22.40
C GLU A 9 -2.76 2.64 21.20
N ILE A 10 -3.63 1.62 21.15
CA ILE A 10 -4.68 1.50 20.12
C ILE A 10 -5.66 2.67 20.21
N GLU A 11 -6.15 2.99 21.41
CA GLU A 11 -7.09 4.10 21.62
C GLU A 11 -6.48 5.46 21.23
N THR A 12 -5.21 5.66 21.56
CA THR A 12 -4.46 6.88 21.21
C THR A 12 -4.32 6.99 19.69
N ALA A 13 -3.88 5.92 19.02
CA ALA A 13 -3.79 5.89 17.56
C ALA A 13 -5.15 6.13 16.89
N ALA A 14 -6.22 5.51 17.39
CA ALA A 14 -7.59 5.72 16.91
C ALA A 14 -8.05 7.17 17.11
N SER A 15 -7.70 7.80 18.23
CA SER A 15 -7.99 9.21 18.46
C SER A 15 -7.30 10.11 17.46
N ILE A 16 -5.99 9.89 17.22
CA ILE A 16 -5.23 10.64 16.21
C ILE A 16 -5.90 10.52 14.84
N LEU A 17 -6.29 9.31 14.42
CA LEU A 17 -6.98 9.11 13.15
C LEU A 17 -8.30 9.87 13.06
N ARG A 18 -9.12 9.87 14.13
CA ARG A 18 -10.37 10.64 14.18
C ARG A 18 -10.12 12.14 14.11
N ASP A 19 -9.11 12.64 14.82
CA ASP A 19 -8.77 14.06 14.83
C ASP A 19 -8.30 14.52 13.45
N GLN A 20 -7.43 13.74 12.79
CA GLN A 20 -6.99 14.05 11.43
C GLN A 20 -8.12 13.93 10.40
N ALA A 21 -9.05 12.99 10.59
CA ALA A 21 -10.25 12.91 9.76
C ALA A 21 -11.11 14.18 9.86
N ALA A 22 -11.34 14.68 11.08
CA ALA A 22 -12.14 15.88 11.30
C ALA A 22 -11.43 17.17 10.85
N GLN A 23 -10.12 17.30 11.13
CA GLN A 23 -9.37 18.54 10.92
C GLN A 23 -8.82 18.68 9.50
N VAL A 24 -8.53 17.57 8.82
CA VAL A 24 -7.83 17.56 7.53
C VAL A 24 -8.70 16.93 6.44
N ALA A 25 -9.19 15.70 6.64
CA ALA A 25 -9.94 15.00 5.59
C ALA A 25 -11.28 15.67 5.26
N VAL A 26 -12.10 16.02 6.27
CA VAL A 26 -13.42 16.64 6.06
C VAL A 26 -13.32 17.96 5.28
N PRO A 27 -12.41 18.90 5.60
CA PRO A 27 -12.22 20.09 4.78
C PRO A 27 -11.75 19.81 3.35
N LEU A 28 -10.84 18.84 3.16
CA LEU A 28 -10.26 18.54 1.86
C LEU A 28 -11.22 17.82 0.90
N PHE A 29 -12.07 16.93 1.43
CA PHE A 29 -12.98 16.08 0.63
C PHE A 29 -14.46 16.49 0.77
N ASN A 30 -14.72 17.72 1.23
CA ASN A 30 -16.06 18.18 1.54
C ASN A 30 -17.07 17.94 0.40
N LYS A 31 -18.18 17.26 0.71
CA LYS A 31 -19.31 16.88 -0.17
C LYS A 31 -18.99 16.00 -1.39
N ASN A 32 -17.72 15.74 -1.70
CA ASN A 32 -17.31 14.90 -2.82
C ASN A 32 -16.35 13.82 -2.31
N PRO A 33 -16.80 12.56 -2.23
CA PRO A 33 -15.92 11.45 -1.94
C PRO A 33 -14.74 11.45 -2.92
N PRO A 34 -13.51 11.17 -2.48
CA PRO A 34 -12.39 11.07 -3.39
C PRO A 34 -12.59 9.90 -4.35
N SER A 35 -12.37 10.15 -5.64
CA SER A 35 -12.26 9.10 -6.67
C SER A 35 -10.81 9.01 -7.12
N PHE A 36 -10.37 7.78 -7.38
CA PHE A 36 -9.01 7.50 -7.81
C PHE A 36 -9.08 6.63 -9.05
N ASP A 37 -8.49 7.13 -10.13
CA ASP A 37 -8.34 6.36 -11.35
C ASP A 37 -7.08 5.52 -11.26
N VAL A 38 -7.15 4.30 -11.80
CA VAL A 38 -6.00 3.43 -11.96
C VAL A 38 -5.37 3.71 -13.31
N GLN A 39 -4.09 4.09 -13.33
CA GLN A 39 -3.35 4.46 -14.54
C GLN A 39 -2.46 3.34 -15.09
N GLY A 40 -2.52 2.15 -14.48
CA GLY A 40 -1.77 0.99 -14.93
C GLY A 40 -1.34 0.12 -13.77
N PHE A 41 -0.37 -0.74 -14.05
CA PHE A 41 0.17 -1.70 -13.11
C PHE A 41 1.69 -1.64 -13.11
N ASP A 42 2.26 -1.91 -11.94
CA ASP A 42 3.70 -1.97 -11.75
C ASP A 42 4.02 -2.89 -10.56
N PHE A 43 5.30 -3.06 -10.28
CA PHE A 43 5.78 -4.04 -9.31
C PHE A 43 6.83 -3.50 -8.37
N PHE A 44 6.82 -4.03 -7.14
CA PHE A 44 7.91 -3.84 -6.20
C PHE A 44 8.72 -5.12 -5.99
N GLY A 45 9.99 -4.93 -5.59
CA GLY A 45 10.85 -5.99 -5.09
C GLY A 45 11.07 -7.10 -6.11
N GLN A 46 11.50 -6.78 -7.33
CA GLN A 46 11.74 -7.74 -8.42
C GLN A 46 10.48 -8.55 -8.78
N HIS A 47 9.41 -7.85 -9.18
CA HIS A 47 8.14 -8.47 -9.61
C HIS A 47 7.40 -9.31 -8.54
N ASN A 48 7.78 -9.18 -7.26
CA ASN A 48 7.18 -10.00 -6.19
C ASN A 48 5.89 -9.41 -5.61
N VAL A 49 5.62 -8.12 -5.82
CA VAL A 49 4.39 -7.44 -5.43
C VAL A 49 3.83 -6.74 -6.64
N LEU A 50 2.66 -7.15 -7.11
CA LEU A 50 1.91 -6.43 -8.13
C LEU A 50 1.02 -5.39 -7.47
N TYR A 51 1.02 -4.18 -7.99
CA TYR A 51 0.11 -3.12 -7.57
C TYR A 51 -0.48 -2.37 -8.76
N ALA A 52 -1.69 -1.85 -8.56
CA ALA A 52 -2.28 -0.85 -9.42
C ALA A 52 -1.74 0.54 -9.04
N CYS A 53 -1.25 1.26 -10.04
CA CYS A 53 -0.81 2.64 -9.93
C CYS A 53 -2.05 3.54 -9.81
N VAL A 54 -2.15 4.26 -8.70
CA VAL A 54 -3.20 5.27 -8.51
C VAL A 54 -2.74 6.57 -9.16
N ASP A 55 -3.63 7.24 -9.90
CA ASP A 55 -3.36 8.57 -10.45
C ASP A 55 -2.92 9.53 -9.34
N THR A 56 -1.71 10.07 -9.46
CA THR A 56 -1.16 11.06 -8.53
C THR A 56 -1.28 12.50 -9.02
N THR A 57 -1.86 12.73 -10.20
CA THR A 57 -1.97 14.05 -10.83
C THR A 57 -3.27 14.76 -10.51
N SER A 58 -4.31 14.03 -10.12
CA SER A 58 -5.58 14.62 -9.70
C SER A 58 -5.47 15.43 -8.40
N LYS A 59 -6.37 16.39 -8.24
CA LYS A 59 -6.55 17.14 -7.00
C LYS A 59 -6.90 16.24 -5.80
N ALA A 60 -7.62 15.15 -6.05
CA ALA A 60 -7.93 14.16 -5.02
C ALA A 60 -6.65 13.47 -4.50
N ALA A 61 -5.70 13.18 -5.39
CA ALA A 61 -4.40 12.63 -5.00
C ALA A 61 -3.53 13.63 -4.24
N GLU A 62 -3.53 14.90 -4.64
CA GLU A 62 -2.88 15.98 -3.88
C GLU A 62 -3.44 16.06 -2.46
N HIS A 63 -4.76 16.09 -2.31
CA HIS A 63 -5.42 16.08 -1.00
C HIS A 63 -5.07 14.83 -0.17
N MET A 64 -4.94 13.66 -0.81
CA MET A 64 -4.49 12.45 -0.12
C MET A 64 -3.05 12.56 0.36
N ALA A 65 -2.15 13.15 -0.41
CA ALA A 65 -0.77 13.37 0.02
C ALA A 65 -0.71 14.30 1.24
N VAL A 66 -1.56 15.34 1.29
CA VAL A 66 -1.71 16.23 2.45
C VAL A 66 -2.22 15.46 3.67
N LEU A 67 -3.28 14.68 3.52
CA LEU A 67 -3.85 13.86 4.60
C LEU A 67 -2.83 12.82 5.11
N ALA A 68 -2.18 12.10 4.21
CA ALA A 68 -1.19 11.08 4.56
C ALA A 68 -0.01 11.68 5.34
N ARG A 69 0.48 12.86 4.93
CA ARG A 69 1.53 13.59 5.64
C ARG A 69 1.06 14.06 7.03
N ALA A 70 -0.16 14.57 7.14
CA ALA A 70 -0.72 15.02 8.42
C ALA A 70 -0.86 13.84 9.42
N VAL A 71 -1.39 12.71 8.97
CA VAL A 71 -1.49 11.49 9.77
C VAL A 71 -0.11 10.98 10.16
N HIS A 72 0.84 10.93 9.23
CA HIS A 72 2.20 10.49 9.51
C HIS A 72 2.87 11.35 10.59
N ASN A 73 2.83 12.67 10.44
CA ASN A 73 3.43 13.59 11.41
C ASN A 73 2.78 13.45 12.80
N ALA A 74 1.45 13.30 12.86
CA ALA A 74 0.75 13.12 14.14
C ALA A 74 1.13 11.80 14.81
N MET A 75 1.28 10.72 14.03
CA MET A 75 1.74 9.41 14.52
C MET A 75 3.21 9.46 14.96
N GLU A 76 4.07 10.19 14.25
CA GLU A 76 5.48 10.39 14.62
C GLU A 76 5.60 11.16 15.94
N VAL A 77 4.86 12.27 16.11
CA VAL A 77 4.83 13.05 17.36
C VAL A 77 4.35 12.20 18.54
N ALA A 78 3.40 11.29 18.32
CA ALA A 78 2.92 10.36 19.33
C ALA A 78 3.83 9.14 19.55
N GLY A 79 4.94 9.01 18.81
CA GLY A 79 5.92 7.94 18.96
C GLY A 79 5.54 6.62 18.29
N PHE A 80 4.51 6.59 17.43
CA PHE A 80 4.06 5.39 16.73
C PHE A 80 4.91 5.01 15.52
N THR A 81 5.68 5.95 14.97
CA THR A 81 6.61 5.69 13.86
C THR A 81 7.89 6.49 14.01
N ILE A 82 8.97 5.91 13.49
CA ILE A 82 10.29 6.56 13.32
C ILE A 82 10.69 6.62 11.83
N GLU A 83 9.83 6.12 10.95
CA GLU A 83 10.09 6.09 9.51
C GLU A 83 9.89 7.49 8.94
N GLN A 84 10.71 7.87 7.97
CA GLN A 84 10.54 9.14 7.28
C GLN A 84 9.37 9.07 6.30
N PHE A 85 8.56 10.13 6.24
CA PHE A 85 7.52 10.24 5.22
C PHE A 85 8.11 10.27 3.81
N ARG A 86 7.79 9.25 3.01
CA ARG A 86 8.22 9.17 1.61
C ARG A 86 7.63 10.32 0.80
N THR A 87 8.50 11.06 0.12
CA THR A 87 8.12 12.17 -0.76
C THR A 87 8.73 11.94 -2.15
N PRO A 88 7.94 11.96 -3.25
CA PRO A 88 6.48 12.19 -3.27
C PRO A 88 5.68 11.06 -2.59
N TYR A 89 4.45 11.37 -2.18
CA TYR A 89 3.51 10.35 -1.70
C TYR A 89 3.01 9.54 -2.89
N THR A 90 3.20 8.22 -2.84
CA THR A 90 2.91 7.30 -3.96
C THR A 90 1.86 6.26 -3.51
N PRO A 91 0.57 6.62 -3.50
CA PRO A 91 -0.49 5.67 -3.19
C PRO A 91 -0.54 4.58 -4.26
N HIS A 92 -0.84 3.36 -3.84
CA HIS A 92 -0.98 2.21 -4.71
C HIS A 92 -1.95 1.22 -4.09
N VAL A 93 -2.58 0.38 -4.92
CA VAL A 93 -3.41 -0.72 -4.46
C VAL A 93 -2.67 -2.02 -4.73
N THR A 94 -2.24 -2.70 -3.67
CA THR A 94 -1.59 -4.01 -3.83
C THR A 94 -2.63 -5.03 -4.27
N LEU A 95 -2.37 -5.71 -5.39
CA LEU A 95 -3.28 -6.71 -5.96
C LEU A 95 -2.79 -8.13 -5.69
N TRP A 96 -1.48 -8.33 -5.70
CA TRP A 96 -0.89 -9.65 -5.52
C TRP A 96 0.48 -9.59 -4.86
N LYS A 97 0.78 -10.61 -4.05
CA LYS A 97 2.06 -10.81 -3.39
C LYS A 97 2.46 -12.26 -3.54
N SER A 98 3.51 -12.50 -4.31
CA SER A 98 4.03 -13.85 -4.61
C SER A 98 4.23 -14.73 -3.37
N TRP A 99 4.68 -14.16 -2.24
CA TRP A 99 4.89 -14.93 -1.02
C TRP A 99 3.61 -15.32 -0.25
N LYS A 100 2.49 -14.63 -0.47
CA LYS A 100 1.19 -15.02 0.10
C LYS A 100 0.64 -16.24 -0.64
N ASP A 101 0.96 -16.37 -1.93
CA ASP A 101 0.61 -17.51 -2.77
C ASP A 101 1.81 -18.43 -3.04
N LYS A 102 2.73 -18.52 -2.08
CA LYS A 102 4.04 -19.16 -2.24
C LYS A 102 3.96 -20.54 -2.89
N ARG A 103 2.99 -21.38 -2.49
CA ARG A 103 2.81 -22.71 -3.08
C ARG A 103 2.51 -22.63 -4.58
N CYS A 104 1.58 -21.78 -4.97
CA CYS A 104 1.21 -21.59 -6.37
C CYS A 104 2.40 -21.04 -7.18
N THR A 105 3.07 -20.02 -6.64
CA THR A 105 4.26 -19.43 -7.27
C THR A 105 5.40 -20.43 -7.40
N ASP A 106 5.68 -21.23 -6.37
CA ASP A 106 6.73 -22.25 -6.39
C ASP A 106 6.39 -23.38 -7.39
N GLU A 107 5.11 -23.78 -7.49
CA GLU A 107 4.63 -24.75 -8.48
C GLU A 107 4.75 -24.22 -9.92
N LEU A 108 4.31 -22.98 -10.18
CA LEU A 108 4.41 -22.34 -11.50
C LEU A 108 5.86 -22.13 -11.94
N ASN A 109 6.76 -21.87 -10.98
CA ASN A 109 8.18 -21.71 -11.23
C ASN A 109 8.96 -23.03 -11.29
N LYS A 110 8.32 -24.16 -11.03
CA LYS A 110 8.99 -25.47 -11.02
C LYS A 110 9.52 -25.81 -12.42
N GLY A 111 10.81 -26.06 -12.51
CA GLY A 111 11.47 -26.41 -13.77
C GLY A 111 11.78 -25.21 -14.69
N ARG A 112 11.43 -23.98 -14.27
CA ARG A 112 11.82 -22.77 -14.99
C ARG A 112 13.30 -22.46 -14.75
N ARG A 113 13.95 -21.86 -15.76
CA ARG A 113 15.33 -21.37 -15.64
C ARG A 113 15.34 -20.06 -14.85
N ARG A 114 16.44 -19.77 -14.15
CA ARG A 114 16.63 -18.45 -13.50
C ARG A 114 16.49 -17.35 -14.55
N GLY A 115 15.56 -16.41 -14.35
CA GLY A 115 15.27 -15.29 -15.25
C GLY A 115 13.95 -15.36 -16.03
N ASN A 116 13.22 -16.50 -15.96
CA ASN A 116 11.90 -16.63 -16.61
C ASN A 116 10.83 -16.96 -15.55
N LEU A 117 10.85 -16.29 -14.40
CA LEU A 117 9.88 -16.60 -13.36
C LEU A 117 8.48 -16.14 -13.81
N VAL A 118 7.44 -16.76 -13.26
CA VAL A 118 6.05 -16.40 -13.59
C VAL A 118 5.73 -14.95 -13.25
N GLN A 119 6.42 -14.40 -12.24
CA GLN A 119 6.39 -12.97 -11.93
C GLN A 119 6.89 -12.10 -13.08
N ASP A 120 7.98 -12.52 -13.73
CA ASP A 120 8.62 -11.78 -14.82
C ASP A 120 7.73 -11.83 -16.08
N GLU A 121 7.18 -13.01 -16.41
CA GLU A 121 6.22 -13.16 -17.53
C GLU A 121 4.95 -12.33 -17.31
N LEU A 122 4.44 -12.27 -16.08
CA LEU A 122 3.29 -11.43 -15.75
C LEU A 122 3.64 -9.94 -15.91
N ALA A 123 4.85 -9.53 -15.54
CA ALA A 123 5.30 -8.16 -15.73
C ALA A 123 5.43 -7.80 -17.21
N GLU A 124 6.00 -8.70 -18.03
CA GLU A 124 6.08 -8.55 -19.48
C GLU A 124 4.67 -8.43 -20.11
N PHE A 125 3.75 -9.33 -19.76
CA PHE A 125 2.38 -9.29 -20.25
C PHE A 125 1.66 -7.97 -19.91
N LEU A 126 1.79 -7.50 -18.67
CA LEU A 126 1.15 -6.25 -18.24
C LEU A 126 1.76 -5.03 -18.92
N ALA A 127 3.08 -5.02 -19.15
CA ALA A 127 3.75 -3.96 -19.90
C ALA A 127 3.27 -3.93 -21.36
N GLU A 128 3.06 -5.08 -22.00
CA GLU A 128 2.52 -5.18 -23.36
C GLU A 128 1.06 -4.70 -23.47
N GLU A 129 0.20 -5.14 -22.54
CA GLU A 129 -1.25 -4.88 -22.61
C GLU A 129 -1.61 -3.46 -22.18
N TYR A 130 -0.95 -2.93 -21.15
CA TYR A 130 -1.30 -1.63 -20.55
C TYR A 130 -0.32 -0.51 -20.89
N GLY A 131 0.74 -0.80 -21.64
CA GLY A 131 1.69 0.20 -22.14
C GLY A 131 2.36 1.02 -21.03
N SER A 132 2.48 0.48 -19.82
CA SER A 132 3.03 1.21 -18.69
C SER A 132 4.52 1.43 -18.91
N GLU A 133 4.93 2.68 -19.19
CA GLU A 133 6.28 3.06 -18.79
C GLU A 133 6.32 2.91 -17.26
N PRO A 134 7.16 2.02 -16.72
CA PRO A 134 7.18 1.74 -15.31
C PRO A 134 7.58 3.00 -14.57
N LEU A 135 6.66 3.56 -13.76
CA LEU A 135 7.00 4.56 -12.77
C LEU A 135 7.85 3.86 -11.70
N HIS A 136 9.16 3.77 -11.96
CA HIS A 136 10.14 3.13 -11.11
C HIS A 136 10.15 3.78 -9.72
N PHE A 137 9.33 3.27 -8.79
CA PHE A 137 9.29 3.75 -7.42
C PHE A 137 10.20 2.90 -6.52
N GLY A 138 11.50 3.10 -6.69
CA GLY A 138 12.52 2.57 -5.78
C GLY A 138 12.63 1.04 -5.71
N THR A 139 13.72 0.56 -5.12
CA THR A 139 14.02 -0.88 -5.02
C THR A 139 13.44 -1.54 -3.77
N GLU A 140 12.80 -0.76 -2.89
CA GLU A 140 12.33 -1.22 -1.59
C GLU A 140 10.91 -1.80 -1.70
N ALA A 141 10.72 -3.03 -1.23
CA ALA A 141 9.38 -3.60 -1.08
C ALA A 141 8.53 -2.66 -0.20
N PRO A 142 7.30 -2.28 -0.61
CA PRO A 142 6.44 -1.47 0.22
C PRO A 142 6.17 -2.27 1.48
N ILE A 143 6.34 -1.62 2.62
CA ILE A 143 5.72 -2.09 3.84
C ILE A 143 4.24 -1.80 3.63
N SER A 144 3.51 -2.78 3.11
CA SER A 144 2.07 -2.76 3.24
C SER A 144 1.78 -2.74 4.74
N VAL A 145 1.21 -1.65 5.25
CA VAL A 145 0.34 -1.76 6.42
C VAL A 145 -0.86 -2.52 5.89
N GLU A 146 -0.76 -3.85 5.86
CA GLU A 146 -1.97 -4.62 5.73
C GLU A 146 -2.79 -4.23 6.97
N LEU A 147 -3.90 -3.52 6.77
CA LEU A 147 -5.03 -3.58 7.69
C LEU A 147 -5.55 -5.01 7.62
N LEU A 148 -4.74 -5.98 8.06
CA LEU A 148 -5.10 -7.37 8.14
C LEU A 148 -6.19 -7.43 9.20
N SER A 149 -7.38 -7.74 8.70
CA SER A 149 -8.04 -8.97 9.12
C SER A 149 -8.10 -9.09 10.64
N MET A 150 -9.17 -8.52 11.21
CA MET A 150 -9.79 -9.15 12.37
C MET A 150 -10.04 -10.60 12.01
N LYS A 151 -9.05 -11.47 12.26
CA LYS A 151 -9.37 -12.83 12.66
C LYS A 151 -10.08 -12.64 13.99
N GLU A 152 -11.41 -12.65 13.93
CA GLU A 152 -12.16 -13.24 15.02
C GLU A 152 -11.45 -14.57 15.29
N LYS A 153 -10.78 -14.64 16.45
CA LYS A 153 -10.37 -15.94 16.96
C LYS A 153 -11.66 -16.72 17.02
N ASP A 154 -11.68 -17.86 16.33
CA ASP A 154 -12.72 -18.86 16.45
C ASP A 154 -12.98 -19.10 17.95
N GLU A 155 -14.06 -18.51 18.47
CA GLU A 155 -14.79 -19.13 19.56
C GLU A 155 -15.47 -20.31 18.90
N TYR A 156 -14.83 -21.48 18.96
CA TYR A 156 -15.39 -22.82 19.13
C TYR A 156 -14.36 -23.87 18.71
N GLY A 157 -13.55 -24.32 19.70
CA GLY A 157 -12.99 -25.69 19.75
C GLY A 157 -11.68 -25.94 19.03
#